data_AF-A0A975TDH2-F1
#
_entry.id   AF-A0A975TDH2-F1
#
_cell.length_a   1.000
_cell.length_b   1.000
_cell.length_c   1.000
_cell.angle_alpha   90.00
_cell.angle_beta   90.00
_cell.angle_gamma   90.00
#
_symmetry.space_group_name_H-M   'P 1'
#
loop_
_entity.id
_entity.type
_entity.pdbx_description
1 polymer ?
#
loop_
_entity_poly.entity_id
_entity_poly.type
_entity_poly.pdbx_seq_one_letter_code
_entity_poly.pdbx_strand_id
1 'polypeptide(L)'
;MFTNFIRSLLLTALFSFIAPIFLVGGFLLCLTLVGYIPGLQVITENIASPILHFLATFGSGSSVHGLLVICLTWSFVGVLFDIYVYYRCQILRLDS
;
A
#
# COMPACT_ATOMS: atom_id res chain seq x y z
N MET A 1 22.79 12.38 12.72
CA MET A 1 22.47 10.93 12.62
C MET A 1 20.99 10.68 12.81
N PHE A 2 20.42 10.96 13.99
CA PHE A 2 19.00 10.69 14.29
C PHE A 2 18.00 11.36 13.32
N THR A 3 18.23 12.63 12.94
CA THR A 3 17.36 13.34 11.97
C THR A 3 17.36 12.70 10.58
N ASN A 4 18.49 12.15 10.13
CA ASN A 4 18.57 11.47 8.83
C ASN A 4 17.84 10.13 8.86
N PHE A 5 17.89 9.44 10.00
CA PHE A 5 17.15 8.20 10.22
C PHE A 5 15.63 8.45 10.23
N ILE A 6 15.15 9.42 11.00
CA ILE A 6 13.72 9.80 11.01
C ILE A 6 13.25 10.23 9.61
N ARG A 7 14.08 10.96 8.86
CA ARG A 7 13.78 11.33 7.47
C ARG A 7 13.63 10.09 6.59
N SER A 8 14.57 9.14 6.64
CA SER A 8 14.48 7.89 5.88
C SER A 8 13.22 7.11 6.23
N LEU A 9 12.96 6.97 7.52
CA LEU A 9 11.82 6.23 8.05
C LEU A 9 10.49 6.84 7.62
N LEU A 10 10.39 8.16 7.62
CA LEU A 10 9.19 8.87 7.15
C LEU A 10 9.02 8.75 5.63
N LEU A 11 10.10 8.79 4.86
CA LEU A 11 10.04 8.54 3.41
C LEU A 11 9.58 7.10 3.12
N THR A 12 10.15 6.11 3.81
CA THR A 12 9.77 4.69 3.66
C THR A 12 8.31 4.47 4.07
N ALA A 13 7.87 5.08 5.17
CA ALA A 13 6.48 5.02 5.62
C ALA A 13 5.52 5.62 4.58
N LEU A 14 5.86 6.78 4.00
CA LEU A 14 5.07 7.43 2.97
C LEU A 14 5.03 6.61 1.67
N PHE A 15 6.18 6.17 1.17
CA PHE A 15 6.23 5.35 -0.05
C PHE A 15 5.48 4.02 0.11
N SER A 16 5.65 3.35 1.25
CA SER A 16 4.95 2.08 1.52
C SER A 16 3.44 2.28 1.74
N PHE A 17 3.02 3.42 2.29
CA PHE A 17 1.59 3.78 2.39
C PHE A 17 0.98 4.11 1.02
N ILE A 18 1.74 4.80 0.17
CA ILE A 18 1.29 5.28 -1.13
C ILE A 18 1.23 4.13 -2.16
N ALA A 19 2.12 3.15 -2.08
CA ALA A 19 2.17 2.00 -3.00
C ALA A 19 0.83 1.25 -3.15
N PRO A 20 0.15 0.81 -2.07
CA PRO A 20 -1.14 0.12 -2.18
C PRO A 20 -2.26 1.04 -2.70
N ILE A 21 -2.20 2.35 -2.45
CA ILE A 21 -3.15 3.32 -3.03
C ILE A 21 -2.99 3.37 -4.55
N PHE A 22 -1.77 3.48 -5.06
CA PHE A 22 -1.52 3.48 -6.50
C PHE A 22 -1.85 2.14 -7.14
N LEU A 23 -1.54 1.03 -6.47
CA LEU A 23 -1.82 -0.30 -7.01
C LEU A 23 -3.33 -0.52 -7.12
N VAL A 24 -4.07 -0.41 -6.01
CA VAL A 24 -5.51 -0.68 -5.99
C VAL A 24 -6.29 0.41 -6.73
N GLY A 25 -5.99 1.68 -6.45
CA GLY A 25 -6.64 2.82 -7.08
C GLY A 25 -6.33 2.91 -8.57
N GLY A 26 -5.07 2.73 -8.97
CA GLY A 26 -4.66 2.73 -10.37
C GLY A 26 -5.24 1.54 -11.15
N PHE A 27 -5.30 0.35 -10.53
CA PHE A 27 -5.93 -0.81 -11.15
C PHE A 27 -7.43 -0.58 -11.37
N LEU A 28 -8.16 -0.09 -10.37
CA LEU A 28 -9.58 0.24 -10.50
C LEU A 28 -9.84 1.35 -11.52
N LEU A 29 -8.98 2.37 -11.56
CA LEU A 29 -9.07 3.45 -12.56
C LEU A 29 -8.84 2.92 -13.98
N CYS A 30 -7.83 2.07 -14.18
CA CYS A 30 -7.59 1.42 -15.46
C CYS A 30 -8.79 0.56 -15.89
N LEU A 31 -9.36 -0.21 -14.96
CA LEU A 31 -10.57 -1.00 -15.20
C LEU A 31 -11.74 -0.12 -15.64
N THR A 32 -11.90 1.03 -14.98
CA THR A 32 -12.97 2.00 -15.31
C THR A 32 -12.78 2.57 -16.71
N LEU A 33 -11.54 2.91 -17.08
CA LEU A 33 -11.19 3.39 -18.42
C LEU A 33 -11.48 2.34 -19.50
N VAL A 34 -11.15 1.08 -19.23
CA VAL A 34 -11.44 -0.04 -20.13
C VAL A 34 -12.95 -0.31 -20.21
N GLY A 35 -13.68 -0.10 -19.11
CA GLY A 35 -15.13 -0.29 -19.03
C GLY A 35 -15.96 0.70 -19.85
N TYR A 36 -15.36 1.82 -20.30
CA TYR A 36 -16.00 2.74 -21.26
C TYR A 36 -16.14 2.12 -22.65
N ILE A 37 -15.43 1.04 -22.96
CA ILE A 37 -15.53 0.33 -24.24
C ILE A 37 -16.80 -0.54 -24.21
N PRO A 38 -17.80 -0.27 -25.08
CA PRO A 38 -19.02 -1.05 -25.12
C PRO A 38 -18.69 -2.53 -25.43
N GLY A 39 -19.24 -3.43 -24.62
CA GLY A 39 -19.00 -4.88 -24.70
C GLY A 39 -17.98 -5.43 -23.69
N LEU A 40 -17.10 -4.59 -23.12
CA LEU A 40 -16.15 -5.03 -22.08
C LEU A 40 -16.60 -4.70 -20.65
N GLN A 41 -17.68 -3.96 -20.50
CA GLN A 41 -18.19 -3.47 -19.22
C GLN A 41 -18.48 -4.59 -18.22
N VAL A 42 -19.11 -5.68 -18.67
CA VAL A 42 -19.40 -6.87 -17.84
C VAL A 42 -18.11 -7.51 -17.30
N ILE A 43 -17.05 -7.55 -18.12
CA ILE A 43 -15.77 -8.13 -17.71
C ILE A 43 -15.11 -7.23 -16.67
N THR A 44 -15.10 -5.92 -16.89
CA THR A 44 -14.53 -4.97 -15.94
C THR A 44 -15.28 -4.98 -14.60
N GLU A 45 -16.61 -5.10 -14.61
CA GLU A 45 -17.42 -5.14 -13.40
C GLU A 45 -17.21 -6.43 -12.60
N ASN A 46 -17.12 -7.58 -13.29
CA ASN A 46 -16.78 -8.87 -12.68
C ASN A 46 -15.38 -8.88 -12.03
N ILE A 47 -14.45 -8.07 -12.51
CA ILE A 47 -13.11 -7.95 -11.93
C ILE A 47 -13.09 -6.91 -10.79
N ALA A 48 -13.78 -5.78 -10.91
CA ALA A 48 -13.83 -4.74 -9.88
C ALA A 48 -14.57 -5.19 -8.62
N SER A 49 -15.70 -5.88 -8.78
CA SER A 49 -16.58 -6.32 -7.68
C SER A 49 -15.84 -7.11 -6.58
N PRO A 50 -15.08 -8.18 -6.87
CA PRO A 50 -14.35 -8.92 -5.84
C PRO A 50 -13.27 -8.09 -5.15
N ILE A 51 -12.63 -7.14 -5.84
CA ILE A 51 -11.64 -6.24 -5.25
C ILE A 51 -12.31 -5.30 -4.25
N LEU A 52 -13.42 -4.68 -4.64
CA LEU A 52 -14.19 -3.80 -3.76
C LEU A 52 -14.77 -4.56 -2.56
N HIS A 53 -15.20 -5.81 -2.76
CA HIS A 53 -15.67 -6.70 -1.70
C HIS A 53 -14.55 -7.11 -0.73
N PHE A 54 -13.37 -7.45 -1.25
CA PHE A 54 -12.18 -7.70 -0.43
C PHE A 54 -11.88 -6.48 0.44
N LEU A 55 -11.78 -5.29 -0.15
CA LEU A 55 -11.61 -4.03 0.59
C LEU A 55 -12.72 -3.84 1.64
N ALA A 56 -13.99 -4.04 1.28
CA ALA A 56 -15.09 -3.90 2.24
C ALA A 56 -14.99 -4.89 3.41
N THR A 57 -14.46 -6.08 3.18
CA THR A 57 -14.23 -7.10 4.24
C THR A 57 -13.24 -6.60 5.29
N PHE A 58 -12.15 -5.95 4.87
CA PHE A 58 -11.18 -5.35 5.80
C PHE A 58 -11.66 -4.03 6.41
N GLY A 59 -12.55 -3.33 5.74
CA GLY A 59 -13.04 -2.00 6.11
C GLY A 59 -14.39 -1.97 6.81
N SER A 60 -14.82 -3.08 7.43
CA SER A 60 -16.12 -3.17 8.13
C SER A 60 -17.31 -2.75 7.27
N GLY A 61 -17.31 -3.13 5.99
CA GLY A 61 -18.35 -2.79 5.01
C GLY A 61 -18.04 -1.55 4.14
N SER A 62 -16.99 -0.79 4.44
CA SER A 62 -16.55 0.34 3.62
C SER A 62 -15.24 0.01 2.88
N SER A 63 -15.28 -0.03 1.54
CA SER A 63 -14.07 -0.31 0.75
C SER A 63 -12.95 0.72 0.98
N VAL A 64 -13.30 1.98 1.23
CA VAL A 64 -12.32 3.04 1.54
C VAL A 64 -11.61 2.77 2.86
N HIS A 65 -12.35 2.33 3.89
CA HIS A 65 -11.74 1.96 5.17
C HIS A 65 -10.80 0.76 5.00
N GLY A 66 -11.18 -0.23 4.19
CA GLY A 66 -10.31 -1.38 3.92
C GLY A 66 -9.03 -0.99 3.20
N LEU A 67 -9.12 -0.06 2.25
CA LEU A 67 -7.94 0.50 1.61
C LEU A 67 -7.02 1.16 2.64
N LEU A 68 -7.55 1.99 3.54
CA LEU A 68 -6.77 2.62 4.60
C LEU A 68 -6.09 1.59 5.52
N VAL A 69 -6.81 0.53 5.93
CA VAL A 69 -6.24 -0.55 6.74
C VAL A 69 -5.06 -1.22 6.03
N ILE A 70 -5.21 -1.53 4.73
CA ILE A 70 -4.11 -2.13 3.94
C ILE A 70 -2.92 -1.18 3.86
N CYS A 71 -3.15 0.11 3.60
CA CYS A 71 -2.10 1.12 3.52
C CYS A 71 -1.34 1.27 4.85
N LEU A 72 -2.08 1.28 5.97
CA LEU A 72 -1.50 1.32 7.32
C LEU A 72 -0.65 0.08 7.59
N THR A 73 -1.14 -1.11 7.21
CA THR A 73 -0.43 -2.37 7.42
C THR A 73 0.88 -2.40 6.62
N TRP A 74 0.85 -1.98 5.36
CA TRP A 74 2.05 -1.87 4.52
C TRP A 74 3.04 -0.82 5.05
N SER A 75 2.55 0.33 5.47
CA SER A 75 3.38 1.38 6.07
C SER A 75 4.06 0.87 7.34
N PHE A 76 3.33 0.20 8.22
CA PHE A 76 3.86 -0.38 9.46
C PHE A 76 4.97 -1.40 9.19
N VAL A 77 4.75 -2.32 8.25
CA VAL A 77 5.76 -3.31 7.85
C VAL A 77 6.99 -2.60 7.26
N GLY A 78 6.81 -1.61 6.38
CA GLY A 78 7.90 -0.84 5.79
C GLY A 78 8.75 -0.12 6.83
N VAL A 79 8.11 0.49 7.83
CA VAL A 79 8.79 1.13 8.97
C VAL A 79 9.59 0.12 9.78
N LEU A 80 9.01 -1.04 10.11
CA LEU A 80 9.72 -2.09 10.84
C LEU A 80 10.96 -2.60 10.08
N PHE A 81 10.85 -2.75 8.76
CA PHE A 81 11.99 -3.13 7.92
C PHE A 81 13.10 -2.06 7.92
N ASP A 82 12.75 -0.78 7.79
CA ASP A 82 13.71 0.34 7.81
C ASP A 82 14.46 0.41 9.16
N ILE A 83 13.71 0.23 10.27
CA ILE A 83 14.27 0.13 11.62
C ILE A 83 15.23 -1.06 11.72
N TYR A 84 14.82 -2.25 11.27
CA TYR A 84 15.63 -3.46 11.34
C TYR A 84 16.96 -3.31 10.59
N VAL A 85 16.92 -2.80 9.35
CA VAL A 85 18.12 -2.58 8.54
C VAL A 85 19.06 -1.57 9.22
N TYR A 86 18.52 -0.50 9.79
CA TYR A 86 19.30 0.48 10.54
C TYR A 86 20.03 -0.14 11.73
N TYR A 87 19.32 -0.92 12.56
CA TYR A 87 19.94 -1.61 13.71
C TYR A 87 21.02 -2.60 13.27
N ARG A 88 20.78 -3.38 12.20
CA ARG A 88 21.76 -4.35 11.68
C ARG A 88 23.04 -3.64 11.21
N CYS A 89 22.91 -2.54 10.48
CA CYS A 89 24.03 -1.72 10.04
C CYS A 89 24.80 -1.09 11.21
N GLN A 90 24.11 -0.72 12.29
CA GLN A 90 24.74 -0.15 13.47
C GLN A 90 25.56 -1.19 14.26
N ILE A 91 25.03 -2.40 14.44
CA ILE A 91 25.74 -3.51 15.10
C ILE A 91 27.01 -3.88 14.34
N LEU A 92 26.93 -4.04 13.02
CA LEU A 92 28.09 -4.33 12.16
C LEU A 92 29.20 -3.26 12.24
N ARG A 93 28.85 -2.01 12.52
CA ARG A 93 29.81 -0.92 12.69
C ARG A 93 30.47 -0.92 14.07
N LEU A 94 29.85 -1.51 15.08
CA LEU A 94 30.42 -1.63 16.42
C LEU A 94 31.38 -2.82 16.55
N ASP A 95 31.24 -3.83 15.70
CA ASP A 95 32.09 -5.03 15.65
C ASP A 95 33.33 -4.89 14.74
N SER A 96 33.55 -3.72 14.11
CA SER A 96 34.71 -3.41 13.25
C SER A 96 35.69 -2.45 13.91
#